data_AF-A0A1F6KJE3-F1
#
_entry.id   AF-A0A1F6KJE3-F1
#
_cell.length_a   1.000
_cell.length_b   1.000
_cell.length_c   1.000
_cell.angle_alpha   90.00
_cell.angle_beta   90.00
_cell.angle_gamma   90.00
#
_symmetry.space_group_name_H-M   'P 1'
#
loop_
_entity.id
_entity.type
_entity.pdbx_description
1 polymer ?
#
loop_
_entity_poly.entity_id
_entity_poly.type
_entity_poly.pdbx_seq_one_letter_code
_entity_poly.pdbx_strand_id
1 'polypeptide(L)' 'MSKKSQDPKIQTQKRYSFERKADNAIVLSVIVPWLELEAIKEKKIEELVKAVEIPGFRKGNAPKKVAQEKLSKEQIR' A
#
# COMPACT_ATOMS: atom_id res chain seq x y z
N MET A 1 -19.16 44.17 15.12
CA MET A 1 -18.01 43.40 14.59
C MET A 1 -18.19 41.93 14.97
N SER A 2 -18.61 41.07 14.05
CA SER A 2 -18.88 39.66 14.31
C SER A 2 -17.87 38.81 13.54
N LYS A 3 -16.87 38.27 14.24
CA LYS A 3 -15.92 37.31 13.65
C LYS A 3 -16.63 35.97 13.55
N LYS A 4 -17.10 35.60 12.35
CA LYS A 4 -17.48 34.22 12.03
C LYS A 4 -16.19 33.40 11.95
N SER A 5 -15.87 32.68 13.02
CA SER A 5 -14.93 31.56 12.97
C SER A 5 -15.59 30.48 12.11
N GLN A 6 -15.19 30.40 10.85
CA GLN A 6 -15.47 29.24 10.02
C GLN A 6 -14.45 28.17 10.40
N ASP A 7 -14.86 27.20 11.21
CA ASP A 7 -14.10 25.98 11.41
C ASP A 7 -13.91 25.28 10.05
N PRO A 8 -12.68 24.86 9.68
CA PRO A 8 -12.46 24.20 8.41
C PRO A 8 -13.12 22.83 8.44
N LYS A 9 -14.23 22.68 7.71
CA LYS A 9 -14.86 21.39 7.44
C LYS A 9 -13.86 20.52 6.67
N ILE A 10 -13.17 19.62 7.38
CA ILE A 10 -12.33 18.59 6.75
C ILE A 10 -13.27 17.63 6.01
N GLN A 11 -13.36 17.80 4.70
CA GLN A 11 -14.10 16.89 3.82
C GLN A 11 -13.26 15.63 3.61
N THR A 12 -13.56 14.57 4.34
CA THR A 12 -12.95 13.25 4.09
C THR A 12 -13.47 12.73 2.75
N GLN A 13 -12.64 12.80 1.70
CA GLN A 13 -13.01 12.30 0.38
C GLN A 13 -13.17 10.78 0.42
N LYS A 14 -14.36 10.29 0.06
CA LYS A 14 -14.66 8.86 -0.02
C LYS A 14 -13.90 8.26 -1.22
N ARG A 15 -12.89 7.43 -0.97
CA ARG A 15 -12.03 6.81 -2.01
C ARG A 15 -12.54 5.46 -2.53
N TYR A 16 -13.83 5.20 -2.35
CA TYR A 16 -14.47 3.97 -2.79
C TYR A 16 -15.94 4.23 -3.15
N SER A 17 -16.45 3.45 -4.08
CA SER A 17 -17.88 3.39 -4.43
C SER A 17 -18.33 1.94 -4.44
N PHE A 18 -19.62 1.72 -4.20
CA PHE A 18 -20.21 0.40 -4.37
C PHE A 18 -21.54 0.52 -5.12
N GLU A 19 -21.84 -0.49 -5.93
CA GLU A 19 -23.06 -0.59 -6.73
C GLU A 19 -23.67 -1.97 -6.49
N ARG A 20 -24.98 -2.01 -6.23
CA ARG A 20 -25.72 -3.26 -6.11
C ARG A 20 -26.42 -3.55 -7.42
N LYS A 21 -26.12 -4.71 -8.02
CA LYS A 21 -26.74 -5.16 -9.26
C LYS A 21 -28.06 -5.88 -8.98
N ALA A 22 -28.90 -5.98 -10.01
CA ALA A 22 -30.23 -6.58 -9.94
C ALA A 22 -30.23 -8.09 -9.61
N ASP A 23 -29.09 -8.76 -9.81
CA ASP A 23 -28.83 -10.17 -9.54
C ASP A 23 -28.29 -10.45 -8.11
N ASN A 24 -28.45 -9.49 -7.19
CA ASN A 24 -27.85 -9.49 -5.85
C ASN A 24 -26.31 -9.41 -5.82
N ALA A 25 -25.62 -9.19 -6.95
CA ALA A 25 -24.19 -8.96 -6.94
C ALA A 25 -23.85 -7.54 -6.44
N ILE A 26 -22.69 -7.38 -5.81
CA ILE A 26 -22.17 -6.08 -5.36
C ILE A 26 -20.85 -5.81 -6.09
N VAL A 27 -20.77 -4.67 -6.77
CA VAL A 27 -19.52 -4.15 -7.34
C VAL A 27 -18.93 -3.18 -6.34
N LEU A 28 -17.68 -3.41 -5.93
CA LEU A 28 -16.91 -2.51 -5.09
C LEU A 28 -15.79 -1.91 -5.93
N SER A 29 -15.76 -0.59 -6.06
CA SER A 29 -14.67 0.14 -6.70
C SER A 29 -13.86 0.87 -5.63
N VAL A 30 -12.54 0.64 -5.60
CA VAL A 30 -11.64 1.28 -4.64
C VAL A 30 -10.56 2.01 -5.42
N ILE A 31 -10.35 3.28 -5.08
CA ILE A 31 -9.28 4.10 -5.64
C ILE A 31 -8.11 4.04 -4.65
N VAL A 32 -7.01 3.43 -5.09
CA VAL A 32 -5.80 3.33 -4.29
C VAL A 32 -4.77 4.31 -4.85
N PRO A 33 -4.38 5.36 -4.10
CA PRO A 33 -3.35 6.30 -4.54
C PRO A 33 -1.99 5.63 -4.67
N TRP A 34 -1.30 5.86 -5.78
CA TRP A 34 0.03 5.29 -6.04
C TRP A 34 1.08 5.68 -5.00
N LEU A 35 1.06 6.94 -4.54
CA LEU A 35 2.00 7.45 -3.54
C LEU A 35 1.90 6.69 -2.20
N GLU A 36 0.69 6.27 -1.81
CA GLU A 36 0.49 5.47 -0.59
C GLU A 36 1.00 4.03 -0.78
N LEU A 37 0.83 3.47 -1.99
CA LEU A 37 1.37 2.16 -2.32
C LEU A 37 2.89 2.11 -2.31
N GLU A 38 3.55 3.15 -2.82
CA GLU A 38 5.01 3.22 -2.87
C GLU A 38 5.63 3.20 -1.46
N ALA A 39 5.12 4.03 -0.55
CA ALA A 39 5.59 4.06 0.83
C ALA A 39 5.37 2.73 1.57
N ILE A 40 4.24 2.06 1.32
CA ILE A 40 3.95 0.74 1.91
C ILE A 40 4.88 -0.32 1.30
N LYS A 41 5.14 -0.25 0.00
CA LYS A 41 6.03 -1.17 -0.71
C LYS A 41 7.46 -1.07 -0.19
N GLU A 42 7.98 0.13 0.03
CA GLU A 42 9.32 0.33 0.61
C GLU A 42 9.44 -0.30 2.00
N LYS A 43 8.48 -0.03 2.89
CA LYS A 43 8.45 -0.64 4.24
C LYS A 43 8.37 -2.16 4.18
N LYS A 44 7.49 -2.69 3.32
CA LYS A 44 7.36 -4.13 3.10
C LYS A 44 8.65 -4.75 2.61
N ILE A 45 9.35 -4.11 1.67
CA ILE A 45 10.65 -4.60 1.18
C ILE A 45 11.67 -4.63 2.31
N GLU A 46 11.73 -3.60 3.17
CA GLU A 46 12.67 -3.59 4.31
C GLU A 46 12.38 -4.68 5.34
N GLU A 47 11.10 -4.94 5.64
CA GLU A 47 10.68 -6.05 6.51
C GLU A 47 11.04 -7.41 5.88
N LEU A 48 10.77 -7.56 4.58
CA LEU A 48 11.06 -8.79 3.86
C LEU A 48 12.57 -9.04 3.76
N VAL A 49 13.39 -8.01 3.52
CA VAL A 49 14.86 -8.14 3.52
C VAL A 49 15.36 -8.68 4.86
N LYS A 50 14.81 -8.21 5.98
CA LYS A 50 15.15 -8.69 7.33
C LYS A 50 14.78 -10.14 7.57
N ALA A 51 13.67 -10.59 7.00
CA ALA A 51 13.15 -11.94 7.18
C ALA A 51 13.74 -12.96 6.20
N VAL A 52 14.15 -12.54 5.00
CA VAL A 52 14.61 -13.42 3.92
C VAL A 52 16.05 -13.88 4.17
N GLU A 53 16.23 -15.20 4.07
CA GLU A 53 17.55 -15.84 4.01
C GLU A 53 17.99 -15.91 2.54
N ILE A 54 19.05 -15.17 2.21
CA ILE A 54 19.64 -15.16 0.88
C ILE A 54 20.97 -15.92 0.94
N PRO A 55 21.17 -16.97 0.13
CA PRO A 55 22.43 -17.70 0.09
C PRO A 55 23.63 -16.77 -0.13
N GLY A 56 24.66 -16.89 0.69
CA GLY A 56 25.84 -16.01 0.65
C GLY A 56 25.73 -14.73 1.49
N PHE A 57 24.54 -14.38 2.00
CA PHE A 57 24.36 -13.27 2.94
C PHE A 57 23.85 -13.80 4.29
N ARG A 58 24.31 -13.19 5.39
CA ARG A 58 23.68 -13.41 6.70
C ARG A 58 22.25 -12.86 6.66
N LYS A 59 21.32 -13.54 7.32
CA LYS A 59 19.91 -13.15 7.41
C LYS A 59 19.76 -11.66 7.72
N GLY A 60 18.96 -10.95 6.92
CA GLY A 60 18.72 -9.52 7.09
C GLY A 60 19.82 -8.56 6.60
N ASN A 61 20.98 -9.07 6.17
CA ASN A 61 22.10 -8.23 5.71
C ASN A 61 22.28 -8.25 4.19
N ALA A 62 21.31 -8.75 3.43
CA ALA A 62 21.39 -8.72 1.98
C ALA A 62 21.17 -7.30 1.43
N PRO A 63 21.94 -6.87 0.40
CA PRO A 63 21.71 -5.61 -0.28
C PRO A 63 20.31 -5.51 -0.87
N LYS A 64 19.69 -4.31 -0.80
CA LYS A 64 18.31 -4.06 -1.26
C LYS A 64 18.04 -4.58 -2.69
N LYS A 65 18.98 -4.37 -3.62
CA LYS A 65 18.84 -4.83 -5.03
C LYS A 65 18.72 -6.36 -5.14
N VAL A 66 19.58 -7.10 -4.43
CA VAL A 66 19.61 -8.57 -4.46
C VAL A 66 18.37 -9.15 -3.79
N ALA A 67 17.95 -8.58 -2.67
CA ALA A 67 16.73 -8.98 -1.98
C ALA A 67 15.48 -8.73 -2.82
N GLN A 68 15.41 -7.59 -3.51
CA GLN A 68 14.28 -7.22 -4.35
C GLN A 68 14.17 -8.12 -5.60
N GLU A 69 15.27 -8.50 -6.22
CA GLU A 69 15.27 -9.47 -7.34
C GLU A 69 14.78 -10.86 -6.90
N LYS A 70 15.17 -11.33 -5.71
CA LYS A 70 14.74 -12.63 -5.20
C LYS A 70 13.26 -12.62 -4.78
N LEU A 71 12.82 -11.56 -4.08
CA LEU A 71 11.42 -11.37 -3.67
C LEU A 71 10.48 -11.24 -4.86
N SER A 72 10.90 -10.55 -5.92
CA SER A 72 10.10 -10.40 -7.15
C SER A 72 9.89 -11.75 -7.84
N LYS A 73 10.89 -12.64 -7.82
CA LYS A 73 10.77 -14.01 -8.35
C LYS A 73 9.89 -14.92 -7.50
N GLU A 74 9.83 -14.69 -6.18
CA GLU A 74 8.99 -15.46 -5.25
C GLU A 74 7.52 -14.98 -5.23
N GLN A 75 7.26 -13.69 -5.51
CA GLN A 75 5.92 -13.09 -5.50
C GLN A 75 5.20 -13.11 -6.88
N ILE A 76 5.92 -13.27 -7.99
CA ILE A 76 5.33 -13.54 -9.31
C ILE A 76 5.13 -15.05 -9.43
N ARG A 77 4.06 -15.58 -8.84
CA ARG A 77 3.61 -16.96 -9.02
C ARG A 77 2.08 -17.04 -8.98
#